data_AF-A0A2I1G856-F1
#
_entry.id   AF-A0A2I1G856-F1
#
_cell.length_a   1.000
_cell.length_b   1.000
_cell.length_c   1.000
_cell.angle_alpha   90.00
_cell.angle_beta   90.00
_cell.angle_gamma   90.00
#
_symmetry.space_group_name_H-M   'P 1'
#
loop_
_entity.id
_entity.type
_entity.pdbx_description
1 polymer ?
#
loop_
_entity_poly.entity_id
_entity_poly.type
_entity_poly.pdbx_seq_one_letter_code
_entity_poly.pdbx_strand_id
1 'polypeptide(L)'
;MFDIFGEQNLSRINTSAKADDIQAFKNSNKTKEAFKCLFETDDDNILPYIEAIKKKAWGKKSTTKRDTAFTLAVCEIMLNPRHPKISVGNDALRNRFNMYWVSI
;
A
#
# COMPACT_ATOMS: atom_id res chain seq x y z
N MET A 1 2.64 7.09 0.95
CA MET A 1 3.38 5.81 0.95
C MET A 1 4.87 6.05 0.76
N PHE A 2 5.31 6.58 -0.39
CA PHE A 2 6.72 6.87 -0.61
C PHE A 2 7.33 7.75 0.50
N ASP A 3 6.64 8.80 0.94
CA ASP A 3 7.09 9.64 2.07
C ASP A 3 7.32 8.90 3.39
N ILE A 4 6.70 7.73 3.57
CA ILE A 4 6.83 6.93 4.81
C ILE A 4 8.00 5.96 4.69
N PHE A 5 8.15 5.28 3.55
CA PHE A 5 9.25 4.34 3.33
C PHE A 5 10.58 5.04 3.00
N GLY A 6 10.50 6.18 2.29
CA GLY A 6 11.66 6.91 1.78
C GLY A 6 12.44 6.16 0.71
N GLU A 7 13.42 6.84 0.12
CA GLU A 7 14.26 6.30 -0.97
C GLU A 7 15.07 5.06 -0.53
N GLN A 8 15.37 4.95 0.77
CA GLN A 8 16.08 3.80 1.32
C GLN A 8 15.26 2.51 1.18
N ASN A 9 13.95 2.57 1.40
CA ASN A 9 13.09 1.38 1.49
C ASN A 9 12.06 1.25 0.36
N LEU A 10 11.91 2.26 -0.51
CA LEU A 10 11.04 2.18 -1.68
C LEU A 10 11.59 3.04 -2.81
N SER A 11 11.67 2.50 -4.02
CA SER A 11 12.05 3.28 -5.20
C SER A 11 10.87 4.12 -5.71
N ARG A 12 11.16 5.26 -6.34
CA ARG A 12 10.11 6.05 -7.01
C ARG A 12 9.64 5.36 -8.28
N ILE A 13 8.34 5.40 -8.50
CA ILE A 13 7.69 5.04 -9.76
C ILE A 13 6.54 6.02 -10.03
N ASN A 14 6.20 6.22 -11.30
CA ASN A 14 5.07 7.05 -11.71
C ASN A 14 4.10 6.24 -12.57
N THR A 15 2.91 6.80 -12.83
CA THR A 15 1.84 6.15 -13.58
C THR A 15 2.11 6.02 -15.08
N SER A 16 3.14 6.67 -15.61
CA SER A 16 3.56 6.56 -17.01
C SER A 16 4.70 5.56 -17.23
N ALA A 17 5.14 4.86 -16.18
CA ALA A 17 6.16 3.82 -16.25
C ALA A 17 5.73 2.69 -17.19
N LYS A 18 6.71 2.13 -17.93
CA LYS A 18 6.45 1.00 -18.83
C LYS A 18 6.21 -0.27 -18.04
N ALA A 19 5.65 -1.29 -18.69
CA ALA A 19 5.38 -2.58 -18.07
C ALA A 19 6.64 -3.20 -17.43
N ASP A 20 7.77 -3.15 -18.12
CA ASP A 20 9.05 -3.69 -17.62
C ASP A 20 9.55 -2.93 -16.39
N ASP A 21 9.42 -1.59 -16.37
CA ASP A 21 9.79 -0.77 -15.21
C ASP A 21 8.89 -1.05 -14.01
N ILE A 22 7.59 -1.22 -14.25
CA ILE A 22 6.61 -1.60 -13.21
C ILE A 22 6.96 -2.99 -12.65
N GLN A 23 7.27 -3.93 -13.52
CA GLN A 23 7.64 -5.29 -13.12
C GLN A 23 8.94 -5.29 -12.31
N ALA A 24 9.95 -4.55 -12.75
CA ALA A 24 11.22 -4.40 -12.04
C ALA A 24 11.02 -3.74 -10.66
N PHE A 25 10.23 -2.66 -10.60
CA PHE A 25 9.86 -2.00 -9.35
C PHE A 25 9.20 -2.97 -8.38
N LYS A 26 8.16 -3.69 -8.81
CA LYS A 26 7.42 -4.64 -7.97
C LYS A 26 8.26 -5.83 -7.52
N ASN A 27 9.18 -6.28 -8.36
CA ASN A 27 10.05 -7.41 -8.05
C ASN A 27 11.31 -7.05 -7.25
N SER A 28 11.59 -5.75 -7.10
CA SER A 28 12.72 -5.28 -6.30
C SER A 28 12.60 -5.71 -4.83
N ASN A 29 13.76 -5.93 -4.19
CA ASN A 29 13.78 -6.28 -2.76
C ASN A 29 13.14 -5.18 -1.91
N LYS A 30 13.41 -3.90 -2.24
CA LYS A 30 12.81 -2.74 -1.56
C LYS A 30 11.28 -2.81 -1.55
N THR A 31 10.66 -3.01 -2.72
CA THR A 31 9.20 -3.11 -2.81
C THR A 31 8.63 -4.33 -2.12
N LYS A 32 9.32 -5.48 -2.17
CA LYS A 32 8.88 -6.70 -1.48
C LYS A 32 8.93 -6.54 0.04
N GLU A 33 9.96 -5.90 0.58
CA GLU A 33 10.03 -5.60 2.01
C GLU A 33 8.97 -4.57 2.41
N ALA A 34 8.83 -3.47 1.65
CA ALA A 34 7.77 -2.49 1.89
C ALA A 34 6.36 -3.10 1.84
N PHE A 35 6.14 -4.09 0.97
CA PHE A 35 4.89 -4.86 0.89
C PHE A 35 4.63 -5.67 2.17
N LYS A 36 5.65 -6.34 2.73
CA LYS A 36 5.51 -7.09 3.99
C LYS A 36 5.17 -6.17 5.15
N CYS A 37 5.84 -5.02 5.23
CA CYS A 37 5.59 -4.00 6.27
C CYS A 37 4.15 -3.49 6.32
N LEU A 38 3.37 -3.61 5.23
CA LEU A 38 1.95 -3.25 5.24
C LEU A 38 1.11 -4.12 6.18
N PHE A 39 1.58 -5.33 6.50
CA PHE A 39 0.86 -6.34 7.29
C PHE A 39 1.51 -6.61 8.65
N GLU A 40 2.62 -5.94 8.96
CA GLU A 40 3.21 -5.98 10.28
C GLU A 40 2.27 -5.29 11.28
N THR A 41 2.09 -5.91 12.44
CA THR A 41 1.33 -5.34 13.55
C THR A 41 2.21 -5.08 14.75
N ASP A 42 1.86 -4.07 15.54
CA ASP A 42 2.40 -3.90 16.89
C ASP A 42 1.67 -4.77 17.92
N ASP A 43 2.04 -4.63 19.20
CA ASP A 43 1.47 -5.39 20.32
C ASP A 43 -0.05 -5.16 20.49
N ASP A 44 -0.57 -4.04 19.99
CA ASP A 44 -2.00 -3.68 20.04
C ASP A 44 -2.77 -4.14 18.78
N ASN A 45 -2.16 -4.96 17.92
CA ASN A 45 -2.68 -5.39 16.62
C ASN A 45 -2.97 -4.23 15.65
N ILE A 46 -2.28 -3.08 15.80
CA ILE A 46 -2.39 -1.94 14.90
C ILE A 46 -1.40 -2.15 13.75
N LEU A 47 -1.75 -1.69 12.54
CA LEU A 47 -0.87 -1.68 11.37
C LEU A 47 -0.08 -0.36 11.30
N PRO A 48 1.11 -0.22 11.94
CA PRO A 48 1.80 1.07 12.09
C PRO A 48 2.13 1.74 10.76
N TYR A 49 2.57 0.99 9.75
CA TYR A 49 2.86 1.55 8.42
C TYR A 49 1.60 2.08 7.74
N ILE A 50 0.49 1.34 7.81
CA ILE A 50 -0.78 1.80 7.26
C ILE A 50 -1.27 3.03 8.01
N GLU A 51 -1.16 3.07 9.33
CA GLU A 51 -1.51 4.25 10.13
C GLU A 51 -0.68 5.48 9.72
N ALA A 52 0.63 5.32 9.55
CA ALA A 52 1.51 6.40 9.11
C ALA A 52 1.16 6.89 7.70
N ILE A 53 0.97 5.97 6.75
CA ILE A 53 0.58 6.30 5.37
C ILE A 53 -0.78 6.99 5.34
N LYS A 54 -1.74 6.47 6.10
CA LYS A 54 -3.09 7.00 6.23
C LYS A 54 -3.04 8.42 6.81
N LYS A 55 -2.40 8.64 7.95
CA LYS A 55 -2.24 9.98 8.55
C LYS A 55 -1.66 10.99 7.57
N LYS A 56 -0.62 10.59 6.83
CA LYS A 56 0.02 11.43 5.81
C LYS A 56 -0.90 11.72 4.62
N ALA A 57 -1.63 10.71 4.13
CA ALA A 57 -2.46 10.82 2.92
C ALA A 57 -3.76 11.61 3.16
N TRP A 58 -4.42 11.38 4.30
CA TRP A 58 -5.72 11.98 4.57
C TRP A 58 -5.65 13.35 5.24
N GLY A 59 -4.53 13.67 5.92
CA GLY A 59 -4.32 14.99 6.56
C GLY A 59 -5.33 15.33 7.68
N LYS A 60 -6.10 14.34 8.18
CA LYS A 60 -7.15 14.53 9.20
C LYS A 60 -6.66 14.15 10.59
N LYS A 61 -7.19 14.83 11.62
CA LYS A 61 -6.92 14.54 13.05
C LYS A 61 -7.44 13.16 13.50
N SER A 62 -8.51 12.68 12.90
CA SER A 62 -9.05 11.33 13.14
C SER A 62 -9.29 10.62 11.81
N THR A 63 -9.07 9.31 11.82
CA THR A 63 -9.23 8.42 10.67
C THR A 63 -10.02 7.20 11.12
N THR A 64 -10.77 6.59 10.22
CA THR A 64 -11.69 5.49 10.52
C THR A 64 -11.08 4.13 10.13
N LYS A 65 -11.69 3.03 10.60
CA LYS A 65 -11.36 1.67 10.11
C LYS A 65 -11.55 1.54 8.59
N ARG A 66 -12.55 2.24 8.03
CA ARG A 66 -12.78 2.30 6.58
C ARG A 66 -11.60 2.94 5.86
N ASP A 67 -11.04 4.01 6.42
CA ASP A 67 -9.84 4.66 5.86
C ASP A 67 -8.64 3.71 5.92
N THR A 68 -8.48 2.95 7.02
CA THR A 68 -7.44 1.90 7.13
C THR A 68 -7.60 0.83 6.06
N ALA A 69 -8.80 0.25 5.90
CA ALA A 69 -9.07 -0.78 4.89
C ALA A 69 -8.83 -0.25 3.46
N PHE A 70 -9.23 0.99 3.18
CA PHE A 70 -9.02 1.62 1.89
C PHE A 70 -7.53 1.89 1.62
N THR A 71 -6.81 2.46 2.59
CA THR A 71 -5.37 2.70 2.48
C THR A 71 -4.62 1.38 2.27
N LEU A 72 -4.95 0.34 3.03
CA LEU A 72 -4.34 -0.98 2.88
C LEU A 72 -4.61 -1.57 1.49
N ALA A 73 -5.85 -1.50 0.99
CA ALA A 73 -6.20 -2.00 -0.34
C ALA A 73 -5.40 -1.32 -1.47
N VAL A 74 -5.29 0.01 -1.43
CA VAL A 74 -4.48 0.78 -2.39
C VAL A 74 -3.01 0.40 -2.29
N CYS A 75 -2.47 0.33 -1.06
CA CYS A 75 -1.07 0.01 -0.84
C CYS A 75 -0.72 -1.40 -1.30
N GLU A 76 -1.59 -2.38 -1.04
CA GLU A 76 -1.44 -3.75 -1.49
C GLU A 76 -1.37 -3.80 -3.03
N ILE A 77 -2.33 -3.19 -3.73
CA ILE A 77 -2.37 -3.21 -5.21
C ILE A 77 -1.08 -2.61 -5.80
N MET A 78 -0.62 -1.50 -5.24
CA MET A 78 0.59 -0.82 -5.71
C MET A 78 1.87 -1.66 -5.50
N LEU A 79 2.05 -2.28 -4.33
CA LEU A 79 3.31 -2.95 -3.98
C LEU A 79 3.33 -4.46 -4.28
N ASN A 80 2.17 -5.11 -4.39
CA ASN A 80 2.10 -6.55 -4.55
C ASN A 80 2.72 -7.00 -5.89
N PRO A 81 3.72 -7.90 -5.88
CA PRO A 81 4.38 -8.40 -7.10
C PRO A 81 3.49 -9.29 -7.96
N ARG A 82 2.39 -9.82 -7.41
CA ARG A 82 1.39 -10.61 -8.16
C ARG A 82 0.41 -9.75 -8.94
N HIS A 83 0.37 -8.44 -8.68
CA HIS A 83 -0.46 -7.49 -9.43
C HIS A 83 0.41 -6.80 -10.48
N PRO A 84 0.22 -7.03 -11.80
CA PRO A 84 1.13 -6.54 -12.83
C PRO A 84 1.05 -5.03 -13.08
N LYS A 85 0.05 -4.35 -12.50
CA LYS A 85 -0.21 -2.91 -12.70
C LYS A 85 -0.04 -2.16 -11.39
N ILE A 86 0.37 -0.90 -11.50
CA ILE A 86 0.32 0.08 -10.40
C ILE A 86 -0.95 0.92 -10.43
N SER A 87 -1.67 0.92 -11.56
CA SER A 87 -2.98 1.56 -11.65
C SER A 87 -4.03 0.77 -10.88
N VAL A 88 -4.85 1.50 -10.13
CA VAL A 88 -5.87 0.92 -9.26
C VAL A 88 -7.21 0.98 -10.00
N GLY A 89 -7.62 -0.14 -10.61
CA GLY A 89 -8.95 -0.27 -11.20
C GLY A 89 -10.04 -0.39 -10.13
N ASN A 90 -11.24 0.13 -10.40
CA ASN A 90 -12.35 0.16 -9.44
C ASN A 90 -12.71 -1.23 -8.90
N ASP A 91 -12.76 -2.26 -9.76
CA ASP A 91 -13.11 -3.62 -9.34
C ASP A 91 -12.03 -4.24 -8.45
N ALA A 92 -10.75 -4.06 -8.84
CA ALA A 92 -9.62 -4.54 -8.05
C ALA A 92 -9.59 -3.88 -6.66
N LEU A 93 -9.82 -2.55 -6.62
CA LEU A 93 -9.89 -1.79 -5.38
C LEU A 93 -11.05 -2.24 -4.51
N ARG A 94 -12.25 -2.37 -5.08
CA ARG A 94 -13.45 -2.80 -4.35
C ARG A 94 -13.27 -4.19 -3.77
N ASN A 95 -12.71 -5.12 -4.54
CA ASN A 95 -12.44 -6.48 -4.07
C ASN A 95 -11.47 -6.49 -2.88
N ARG A 96 -10.34 -5.76 -2.98
CA ARG A 96 -9.36 -5.68 -1.88
C ARG A 96 -9.90 -4.95 -0.68
N PHE A 97 -10.58 -3.83 -0.88
CA PHE A 97 -11.23 -3.08 0.18
C PHE A 97 -12.22 -3.97 0.96
N ASN A 98 -13.08 -4.72 0.26
CA ASN A 98 -14.06 -5.59 0.91
C ASN A 98 -13.39 -6.70 1.75
N MET A 99 -12.30 -7.31 1.26
CA MET A 99 -11.56 -8.30 2.03
C MET A 99 -11.04 -7.71 3.36
N TYR A 100 -10.47 -6.51 3.32
CA TYR A 100 -9.93 -5.86 4.52
C TYR A 100 -11.01 -5.27 5.42
N TRP A 101 -12.06 -4.69 4.86
CA TRP A 101 -13.17 -4.12 5.62
C TRP A 101 -13.87 -5.16 6.50
N VAL A 102 -13.97 -6.41 6.04
CA VAL A 102 -14.54 -7.50 6.83
C VAL A 102 -13.58 -8.00 7.92
N SER A 103 -12.28 -7.72 7.77
CA SER A 103 -11.22 -8.30 8.62
C SER A 103 -10.65 -7.34 9.67
N ILE A 104 -11.03 -6.05 9.65
CA ILE A 104 -10.51 -4.97 10.53
C ILE A 104 -11.64 -4.40 11.38
#